data_AF-A0A969PY08-F1
#
_entry.id   AF-A0A969PY08-F1
#
_cell.length_a   1.000
_cell.length_b   1.000
_cell.length_c   1.000
_cell.angle_alpha   90.00
_cell.angle_beta   90.00
_cell.angle_gamma   90.00
#
_symmetry.space_group_name_H-M   'P 1'
#
loop_
_entity.id
_entity.type
_entity.pdbx_description
1 polymer ?
#
loop_
_entity_poly.entity_id
_entity_poly.type
_entity_poly.pdbx_seq_one_letter_code
_entity_poly.pdbx_strand_id
1 'polypeptide(L)' 'MFKQSTGLSPHRYVIQHRIERAKELLHCQELSISDISTQLGFADHSHFTRYFKRIIGVTPKQFVNSSHQLLV' A
#
# COMPACT_ATOMS: atom_id res chain seq x y z
N MET A 1 -0.56 -5.35 -25.95
CA MET A 1 0.13 -4.08 -25.68
C MET A 1 0.51 -3.93 -24.20
N PHE A 2 -0.37 -3.58 -23.25
CA PHE A 2 0.06 -3.28 -21.85
C PHE A 2 0.82 -4.43 -21.14
N LYS A 3 0.28 -5.65 -21.15
CA LYS A 3 0.94 -6.83 -20.55
C LYS A 3 2.21 -7.24 -21.29
N GLN A 4 2.30 -6.98 -22.59
CA GLN A 4 3.52 -7.25 -23.36
C GLN A 4 4.64 -6.26 -23.00
N SER A 5 4.31 -5.03 -22.64
CA SER A 5 5.29 -4.00 -22.25
C SER A 5 5.68 -4.05 -20.77
N THR A 6 4.75 -4.42 -19.87
CA THR A 6 4.98 -4.37 -18.41
C THR A 6 5.07 -5.75 -17.75
N GLY A 7 4.73 -6.83 -18.46
CA GLY A 7 4.59 -8.17 -17.91
C GLY A 7 3.35 -8.38 -17.01
N LEU A 8 2.61 -7.32 -16.70
CA LEU A 8 1.50 -7.32 -15.74
C LEU A 8 0.15 -7.02 -16.40
N SER A 9 -0.94 -7.50 -15.78
CA SER A 9 -2.26 -6.97 -16.12
C SER A 9 -2.37 -5.53 -15.61
N PRO A 10 -3.14 -4.64 -16.30
CA PRO A 10 -3.31 -3.25 -15.86
C PRO A 10 -3.73 -3.13 -14.39
N HIS A 11 -4.68 -3.95 -13.95
CA HIS A 11 -5.12 -3.96 -12.55
C HIS A 11 -3.98 -4.28 -11.57
N ARG A 12 -3.13 -5.28 -11.87
CA ARG A 12 -2.00 -5.62 -10.99
C ARG A 12 -0.97 -4.50 -10.94
N TYR A 13 -0.71 -3.86 -12.07
CA TYR A 13 0.19 -2.72 -12.13
C TYR A 13 -0.32 -1.55 -11.28
N VAL A 14 -1.60 -1.19 -11.43
CA VAL A 14 -2.22 -0.12 -10.63
C VAL A 14 -2.17 -0.43 -9.13
N ILE A 15 -2.49 -1.66 -8.74
CA ILE A 15 -2.42 -2.07 -7.34
C ILE A 15 -0.99 -1.98 -6.80
N GLN A 16 0.01 -2.43 -7.56
CA GLN A 16 1.42 -2.34 -7.18
C GLN A 16 1.84 -0.89 -6.91
N HIS A 17 1.55 0.01 -7.84
CA HIS A 17 1.82 1.45 -7.71
C HIS A 17 1.11 2.08 -6.51
N ARG A 18 -0.16 1.72 -6.26
CA ARG A 18 -0.90 2.19 -5.08
C ARG A 18 -0.23 1.74 -3.78
N ILE A 19 0.21 0.49 -3.71
CA ILE A 19 0.88 -0.02 -2.50
C ILE A 19 2.24 0.65 -2.29
N GLU A 20 2.99 0.93 -3.35
CA GLU A 20 4.24 1.69 -3.25
C GLU A 20 4.00 3.09 -2.69
N ARG A 21 3.01 3.82 -3.21
CA ARG A 21 2.61 5.12 -2.67
C ARG A 21 2.11 5.04 -1.23
N ALA A 22 1.38 3.97 -0.88
CA ALA A 22 0.92 3.74 0.49
C ALA A 22 2.09 3.67 1.48
N LYS A 23 3.21 3.02 1.12
CA LYS A 23 4.39 2.95 1.99
C LYS A 23 4.93 4.34 2.31
N GLU A 24 5.00 5.22 1.32
CA GLU A 24 5.50 6.59 1.51
C GLU A 24 4.60 7.37 2.47
N LEU A 25 3.27 7.32 2.24
CA LEU A 25 2.29 8.01 3.08
C LEU A 25 2.28 7.48 4.53
N LEU A 26 2.43 6.16 4.71
CA LEU A 26 2.49 5.54 6.04
C LEU A 26 3.75 5.94 6.83
N HIS A 27 4.84 6.33 6.16
CA HIS A 27 6.04 6.85 6.84
C HIS A 27 5.87 8.29 7.31
N CYS A 28 5.13 9.12 6.57
CA CYS A 28 4.89 10.51 6.95
C CYS A 28 3.99 10.63 8.19
N GLN A 29 3.18 9.61 8.52
CA GLN A 29 2.26 9.56 9.68
C GLN A 29 1.23 10.69 9.78
N GLU A 30 1.07 11.52 8.74
CA GLU A 30 0.10 12.63 8.72
C GLU A 30 -1.35 12.15 8.50
N LEU A 31 -1.53 10.95 7.95
CA LEU A 31 -2.82 10.40 7.57
C LEU A 31 -3.11 9.09 8.28
N SER A 32 -4.37 8.87 8.64
CA SER A 32 -4.79 7.57 9.16
C SER A 32 -4.71 6.50 8.06
N ILE A 33 -4.58 5.23 8.47
CA ILE A 33 -4.59 4.10 7.52
C ILE A 33 -5.89 4.07 6.70
N SER A 34 -7.00 4.55 7.28
CA SER A 34 -8.29 4.66 6.59
C SER A 34 -8.27 5.75 5.51
N ASP A 35 -7.71 6.92 5.82
CA ASP A 35 -7.61 8.03 4.86
C ASP A 35 -6.70 7.67 3.69
N ILE A 36 -5.57 7.00 3.96
CA ILE A 36 -4.66 6.50 2.93
C ILE A 36 -5.37 5.51 2.01
N SER A 37 -6.17 4.59 2.56
CA SER A 37 -6.95 3.64 1.77
C SER A 37 -7.90 4.34 0.79
N THR A 38 -8.64 5.33 1.28
CA THR A 38 -9.59 6.12 0.46
C THR A 38 -8.86 6.95 -0.59
N GLN A 39 -7.78 7.65 -0.21
CA GLN A 39 -7.01 8.50 -1.11
C GLN A 39 -6.38 7.71 -2.27
N LEU A 40 -5.96 6.47 -2.02
CA LEU A 40 -5.39 5.58 -3.04
C LEU A 40 -6.46 4.84 -3.85
N GLY A 41 -7.74 5.12 -3.62
CA GLY A 41 -8.85 4.56 -4.37
C GLY A 41 -9.10 3.08 -4.12
N PHE A 42 -8.79 2.58 -2.92
CA PHE A 42 -9.27 1.27 -2.48
C PHE A 42 -10.74 1.38 -2.05
N ALA A 43 -11.51 0.33 -2.33
CA ALA A 43 -12.93 0.28 -1.99
C ALA A 43 -13.20 0.43 -0.48
N ASP A 44 -12.33 -0.14 0.34
CA ASP A 44 -12.43 -0.11 1.80
C ASP A 44 -11.08 -0.49 2.45
N HIS A 45 -11.03 -0.32 3.78
CA HIS A 45 -9.85 -0.63 4.59
C HIS A 45 -9.41 -2.10 4.55
N SER A 46 -10.36 -3.04 4.46
CA SER A 46 -10.07 -4.47 4.39
C SER A 46 -9.45 -4.85 3.04
N HIS A 47 -9.97 -4.26 1.96
CA HIS A 47 -9.45 -4.41 0.61
C HIS A 47 -8.00 -3.90 0.52
N PHE A 48 -7.73 -2.70 1.04
CA PHE A 48 -6.38 -2.15 1.13
C PHE A 48 -5.45 -3.06 1.96
N THR A 49 -5.85 -3.41 3.18
CA THR A 49 -5.03 -4.23 4.09
C THR A 49 -4.67 -5.58 3.48
N ARG A 50 -5.60 -6.22 2.76
CA ARG A 50 -5.36 -7.50 2.08
C ARG A 50 -4.31 -7.37 0.99
N TYR A 51 -4.39 -6.36 0.13
CA TYR A 51 -3.40 -6.15 -0.93
C TYR A 51 -2.04 -5.70 -0.39
N PHE A 52 -2.04 -4.81 0.60
CA PHE A 52 -0.82 -4.37 1.26
C PHE A 52 -0.09 -5.56 1.90
N LYS A 53 -0.77 -6.37 2.72
CA LYS A 53 -0.18 -7.57 3.32
C LYS A 53 0.31 -8.56 2.27
N ARG A 54 -0.45 -8.76 1.19
CA ARG A 54 -0.05 -9.68 0.12
C ARG A 54 1.23 -9.24 -0.58
N ILE A 55 1.44 -7.94 -0.77
CA ILE A 55 2.57 -7.40 -1.53
C ILE A 55 3.78 -7.12 -0.63
N ILE A 56 3.55 -6.63 0.59
CA ILE A 56 4.60 -6.21 1.54
C ILE A 56 4.93 -7.29 2.58
N GLY A 57 4.04 -8.26 2.80
CA GLY A 57 4.21 -9.34 3.76
C GLY A 57 3.64 -9.06 5.16
N VAL A 58 3.44 -7.78 5.51
CA VAL A 58 2.87 -7.35 6.80
C VAL A 58 1.67 -6.42 6.60
N THR A 59 0.81 -6.29 7.61
CA THR A 59 -0.31 -5.34 7.55
C THR A 59 0.18 -3.89 7.60
N PRO A 60 -0.59 -2.91 7.08
CA PRO A 60 -0.24 -1.48 7.18
C PRO A 60 0.05 -1.04 8.63
N LYS A 61 -0.75 -1.53 9.59
CA LYS A 61 -0.57 -1.22 11.01
C LYS A 61 0.76 -1.76 11.55
N GLN A 62 1.12 -3.00 11.22
CA GLN A 62 2.42 -3.57 11.60
C GLN A 62 3.57 -2.80 10.95
N PHE A 63 3.42 -2.42 9.68
CA PHE A 63 4.43 -1.65 8.96
C PHE A 63 4.76 -0.32 9.66
N VAL A 64 3.74 0.46 10.02
CA VAL A 64 3.93 1.72 10.78
C VAL A 64 4.56 1.49 12.14
N ASN A 65 4.09 0.46 12.87
CA ASN A 65 4.63 0.13 14.19
C ASN A 65 6.10 -0.30 14.14
N SER A 66 6.53 -1.00 13.08
CA SER A 66 7.93 -1.40 12.88
C SER A 66 8.84 -0.24 12.50
N SER A 67 8.34 0.75 11.75
CA SER A 67 9.10 1.99 11.46
C SER A 67 9.41 2.80 12.71
N HIS A 68 8.65 2.60 13.79
CA HIS A 68 8.89 3.23 15.08
C HIS A 68 10.11 2.66 15.83
N GLN A 69 10.75 1.59 15.33
CA GLN A 69 11.88 0.91 15.96
C GLN A 69 13.24 1.11 15.25
N LEU A 70 13.31 1.91 14.18
CA LEU A 70 14.54 2.20 13.43
C LEU A 70 15.13 3.61 13.66
N LEU A 71 14.64 4.33 14.67
CA LEU A 71 15.14 5.65 15.09
C LEU A 71 15.50 5.69 16.58
N VAL A 72 16.26 4.71 17.05
CA VAL A 72 16.94 4.77 18.36
C VAL A 72 18.38 4.33 18.19
#